data_AF-D9PFV4-F1
#
_entry.id   AF-D9PFV4-F1
#
_cell.length_a   1.000
_cell.length_b   1.000
_cell.length_c   1.000
_cell.angle_alpha   90.00
_cell.angle_beta   90.00
_cell.angle_gamma   90.00
#
_symmetry.space_group_name_H-M   'P 1'
#
loop_
_entity.id
_entity.type
_entity.pdbx_description
1 polymer ?
#
loop_
_entity_poly.entity_id
_entity_poly.type
_entity_poly.pdbx_seq_one_letter_code
_entity_poly.pdbx_strand_id
1 'polypeptide(L)'
;MMDVNMDFDSVQKAGSYLGTGAIIVMDETTCMVKALERLSYFYYEESCGQCTPCREGTGWLYRIIHRIEHGEGRPEDMDLLLDLCGNIAGRTICALGDAAAWPVQGFLKHYRAEFEYHIEHKRCLVQGIGEQ
;
A
#
# COMPACT_ATOMS: atom_id res chain seq x y z
N MET A 1 1.30 2.72 -18.86
CA MET A 1 2.46 3.26 -18.12
C MET A 1 3.70 3.36 -19.02
N MET A 2 3.96 2.38 -19.90
CA MET A 2 5.18 2.36 -20.75
C MET A 2 5.35 3.59 -21.68
N ASP A 3 4.24 4.24 -22.08
CA ASP A 3 4.27 5.45 -22.93
C ASP A 3 4.21 6.77 -22.13
N VAL A 4 4.29 6.71 -20.80
CA VAL A 4 4.21 7.90 -19.95
C VAL A 4 5.60 8.51 -19.80
N ASN A 5 5.74 9.78 -20.15
CA ASN A 5 6.98 10.53 -19.92
C ASN A 5 7.25 10.68 -18.41
N MET A 6 8.51 10.55 -18.01
CA MET A 6 8.95 10.69 -16.62
C MET A 6 9.13 12.16 -16.23
N ASP A 7 8.04 12.93 -16.32
CA ASP A 7 7.94 14.32 -15.88
C ASP A 7 6.76 14.51 -14.91
N PHE A 8 6.77 15.61 -14.14
CA PHE A 8 5.77 15.85 -13.09
C PHE A 8 4.33 15.85 -13.63
N ASP A 9 4.09 16.48 -14.79
CA ASP A 9 2.74 16.65 -15.33
C ASP A 9 2.21 15.33 -15.91
N SER A 10 3.04 14.60 -16.65
CA SER A 10 2.67 13.34 -17.29
C SER A 10 2.34 12.27 -16.25
N VAL A 11 3.15 12.15 -15.19
CA VAL A 11 2.92 11.17 -14.11
C VAL A 11 1.70 11.55 -13.26
N GLN A 12 1.49 12.85 -13.01
CA GLN A 12 0.29 13.32 -12.32
C GLN A 12 -0.99 12.99 -13.09
N LYS A 13 -1.00 13.21 -14.41
CA LYS A 13 -2.15 12.85 -15.28
C LYS A 13 -2.40 11.34 -15.32
N ALA A 14 -1.37 10.52 -15.11
CA ALA A 14 -1.50 9.07 -14.97
C ALA A 14 -2.06 8.63 -13.60
N GLY A 15 -2.28 9.56 -12.67
CA GLY A 15 -2.83 9.29 -11.34
C GLY A 15 -1.80 8.85 -10.30
N SER A 16 -0.51 9.16 -10.52
CA SER A 16 0.58 8.95 -9.57
C SER A 16 1.35 10.26 -9.36
N TYR A 17 2.46 10.23 -8.63
CA TYR A 17 3.32 11.40 -8.40
C TYR A 17 4.79 11.04 -8.64
N LEU A 18 5.52 11.92 -9.33
CA LEU A 18 6.96 11.80 -9.49
C LEU A 18 7.67 12.55 -8.35
N GLY A 19 8.19 11.80 -7.38
CA GLY A 19 8.96 12.34 -6.25
C GLY A 19 10.45 12.48 -6.57
N THR A 20 11.26 11.56 -6.05
CA THR A 20 12.74 11.57 -6.20
C THR A 20 13.23 11.00 -7.52
N GLY A 21 12.35 10.49 -8.39
CA GLY A 21 12.71 9.71 -9.56
C GLY A 21 13.16 8.27 -9.26
N ALA A 22 12.98 7.80 -8.02
CA ALA A 22 13.26 6.41 -7.65
C ALA A 22 12.14 5.48 -8.15
N ILE A 23 12.37 4.82 -9.28
CA ILE A 23 11.44 3.85 -9.87
C ILE A 23 11.75 2.46 -9.30
N ILE A 24 10.74 1.82 -8.71
CA ILE A 24 10.79 0.41 -8.28
C ILE A 24 9.98 -0.40 -9.28
N VAL A 25 10.62 -1.38 -9.92
CA VAL A 25 9.98 -2.30 -10.88
C VAL A 25 9.79 -3.64 -10.19
N MET A 26 8.57 -4.16 -10.25
CA MET A 26 8.17 -5.47 -9.75
C MET A 26 7.54 -6.24 -10.91
N ASP A 27 7.92 -7.50 -11.08
CA ASP A 27 7.37 -8.40 -12.11
C ASP A 27 6.20 -9.23 -11.54
N GLU A 28 5.62 -10.09 -12.37
CA GLU A 28 4.47 -10.92 -12.01
C GLU A 28 4.81 -12.04 -10.99
N THR A 29 6.09 -12.20 -10.65
CA THR A 29 6.53 -13.11 -9.57
C THR A 29 6.53 -12.45 -8.19
N THR A 30 6.16 -11.18 -8.12
CA THR A 30 6.04 -10.42 -6.87
C THR A 30 4.59 -10.35 -6.42
N CYS A 31 4.30 -10.77 -5.19
CA CYS A 31 2.99 -10.56 -4.57
C CYS A 31 2.80 -9.08 -4.19
N MET A 32 1.77 -8.42 -4.74
CA MET A 32 1.54 -7.00 -4.48
C MET A 32 1.01 -6.73 -3.07
N VAL A 33 0.31 -7.70 -2.46
CA VAL A 33 -0.12 -7.61 -1.05
C VAL A 33 1.11 -7.57 -0.13
N LYS A 34 2.08 -8.46 -0.36
CA LYS A 34 3.34 -8.52 0.40
C LYS A 34 4.24 -7.30 0.15
N ALA A 35 4.30 -6.82 -1.08
CA ALA A 35 5.02 -5.59 -1.40
C ALA A 35 4.43 -4.39 -0.64
N LEU A 36 3.09 -4.26 -0.61
CA LEU A 36 2.42 -3.23 0.15
C LEU A 36 2.65 -3.37 1.65
N GLU A 37 2.58 -4.58 2.20
CA GLU A 37 2.86 -4.87 3.60
C GLU A 37 4.23 -4.31 4.00
N ARG A 38 5.26 -4.56 3.18
CA ARG A 38 6.62 -4.10 3.45
C ARG A 38 6.73 -2.57 3.42
N LEU A 39 6.04 -1.90 2.50
CA LEU A 39 5.97 -0.44 2.42
C LEU A 39 5.22 0.16 3.61
N SER A 40 4.08 -0.41 3.99
CA SER A 40 3.30 0.03 5.15
C SER A 40 4.07 -0.15 6.45
N TYR A 41 4.82 -1.25 6.60
CA TYR A 41 5.70 -1.46 7.74
C TYR A 41 6.79 -0.38 7.82
N PHE A 42 7.41 -0.03 6.68
CA PHE A 42 8.40 1.06 6.62
C PHE A 42 7.82 2.39 7.12
N TYR A 43 6.65 2.81 6.63
CA TYR A 43 6.05 4.08 7.08
C TYR A 43 5.56 4.06 8.53
N TYR A 44 5.19 2.87 9.04
CA TYR A 44 4.88 2.69 10.45
C TYR A 44 6.11 2.91 11.33
N GLU A 45 7.23 2.24 11.01
CA GLU A 45 8.48 2.36 11.77
C GLU A 45 9.12 3.76 11.66
N GLU A 46 9.08 4.38 10.48
CA GLU A 46 9.70 5.69 10.24
C GLU A 46 8.78 6.88 10.61
N SER A 47 7.58 6.62 11.14
CA SER A 47 6.72 7.69 11.63
C SER A 47 7.33 8.32 12.88
N CYS A 48 7.63 9.63 12.84
CA CYS A 48 8.13 10.37 13.99
C CYS A 48 7.15 10.44 15.19
N GLY A 49 5.88 10.09 14.98
CA GLY A 49 4.87 9.97 16.03
C GLY A 49 4.20 11.28 16.46
N GLN A 50 4.49 12.41 15.82
CA GLN A 50 4.00 13.72 16.28
C GLN A 50 2.48 13.91 16.11
N CYS A 51 1.91 13.54 14.95
CA CYS A 51 0.48 13.66 14.70
C CYS A 51 -0.23 12.31 14.85
N THR A 52 -1.31 12.29 15.64
CA THR A 52 -2.13 11.09 15.89
C THR A 52 -2.59 10.37 14.62
N PRO A 53 -3.13 11.04 13.57
CA PRO A 53 -3.54 10.33 12.35
C PRO A 53 -2.37 9.59 11.68
N CYS A 54 -1.16 10.12 11.70
CA CYS A 54 0.02 9.39 11.20
C CYS A 54 0.42 8.27 12.17
N ARG A 55 0.71 8.61 13.44
CA ARG A 55 1.25 7.67 14.44
C ARG A 55 0.39 6.42 14.61
N GLU A 56 -0.92 6.61 14.77
CA GLU A 56 -1.84 5.50 14.97
C GLU A 56 -2.27 4.91 13.61
N GLY A 57 -2.53 5.76 12.62
CA GLY A 57 -3.07 5.35 11.33
C GLY A 57 -2.12 4.47 10.53
N THR A 58 -0.83 4.80 10.45
CA THR A 58 0.15 3.94 9.73
C THR A 58 0.29 2.57 10.40
N GLY A 59 0.23 2.52 11.72
CA GLY A 59 0.20 1.26 12.46
C GLY A 59 -1.05 0.42 12.18
N TRP A 60 -2.22 1.06 12.05
CA TRP A 60 -3.46 0.36 11.65
C TRP A 60 -3.38 -0.16 10.22
N LEU A 61 -2.91 0.66 9.27
CA LEU A 61 -2.70 0.24 7.88
C LEU A 61 -1.82 -1.02 7.83
N TYR A 62 -0.64 -0.97 8.44
CA TYR A 62 0.29 -2.11 8.48
C TYR A 62 -0.36 -3.35 9.08
N ARG A 63 -1.01 -3.26 10.24
CA ARG A 63 -1.62 -4.44 10.90
C ARG A 63 -2.74 -5.08 10.07
N ILE A 64 -3.54 -4.29 9.36
CA ILE A 64 -4.59 -4.84 8.50
C ILE A 64 -3.97 -5.53 7.29
N ILE A 65 -2.99 -4.89 6.63
CA ILE A 65 -2.33 -5.46 5.45
C ILE A 65 -1.54 -6.72 5.81
N HIS A 66 -0.82 -6.71 6.93
CA HIS A 66 -0.14 -7.87 7.50
C HIS A 66 -1.12 -9.03 7.72
N ARG A 67 -2.27 -8.74 8.33
CA ARG A 67 -3.34 -9.73 8.52
C ARG A 67 -3.83 -10.31 7.20
N ILE A 68 -4.04 -9.48 6.17
CA ILE A 68 -4.45 -9.97 4.83
C ILE A 68 -3.37 -10.86 4.22
N GLU A 69 -2.10 -10.44 4.25
CA GLU A 69 -0.99 -11.22 3.69
C GLU A 69 -0.96 -12.63 4.31
N HIS A 70 -1.05 -12.70 5.65
CA HIS A 70 -0.89 -13.92 6.44
C HIS A 70 -2.17 -14.77 6.50
N GLY A 71 -3.13 -14.54 5.59
CA GLY A 71 -4.33 -15.35 5.48
C GLY A 71 -5.34 -15.15 6.62
N GLU A 72 -5.25 -14.07 7.38
CA GLU A 72 -6.20 -13.73 8.44
C GLU A 72 -7.16 -12.59 8.03
N GLY A 73 -7.07 -12.13 6.78
CA GLY A 73 -7.87 -11.01 6.26
C GLY A 73 -9.38 -11.27 6.27
N ARG A 74 -10.15 -10.18 6.36
CA ARG A 74 -11.62 -10.19 6.43
C ARG A 74 -12.22 -9.45 5.22
N PRO A 75 -13.45 -9.80 4.78
CA PRO A 75 -14.09 -9.13 3.65
C PRO A 75 -14.17 -7.60 3.79
N GLU A 76 -14.36 -7.09 5.01
CA GLU A 76 -14.44 -5.67 5.33
C GLU A 76 -13.08 -4.93 5.34
N ASP A 77 -11.96 -5.65 5.30
CA ASP A 77 -10.64 -5.05 5.52
C ASP A 77 -10.24 -4.07 4.41
N MET A 78 -10.66 -4.31 3.17
CA MET A 78 -10.35 -3.41 2.05
C MET A 78 -11.07 -2.07 2.18
N ASP A 79 -12.33 -2.07 2.61
CA ASP A 79 -13.09 -0.84 2.82
C ASP A 79 -12.54 -0.08 4.02
N LEU A 80 -12.19 -0.80 5.10
CA LEU A 80 -11.53 -0.23 6.26
C LEU A 80 -10.19 0.43 5.90
N LEU A 81 -9.39 -0.19 5.02
CA LEU A 81 -8.14 0.41 4.53
C LEU A 81 -8.40 1.73 3.80
N LEU A 82 -9.40 1.80 2.93
CA LEU A 82 -9.75 3.03 2.20
C LEU A 82 -10.24 4.13 3.16
N ASP A 83 -11.06 3.77 4.14
CA ASP A 83 -11.53 4.69 5.19
C ASP A 83 -10.36 5.24 6.03
N LEU A 84 -9.40 4.39 6.40
CA LEU A 84 -8.19 4.80 7.10
C LEU A 84 -7.34 5.75 6.26
N CYS A 85 -7.12 5.42 4.98
CA CYS A 85 -6.40 6.32 4.06
C CYS A 85 -7.08 7.69 3.99
N GLY A 86 -8.41 7.74 3.93
CA GLY A 86 -9.19 8.99 3.95
C GLY A 86 -9.10 9.75 5.27
N ASN A 87 -8.75 9.08 6.38
CA ASN A 87 -8.55 9.68 7.70
C ASN A 87 -7.11 10.14 7.97
N ILE A 88 -6.14 9.63 7.22
CA ILE A 88 -4.74 10.04 7.29
C ILE A 88 -4.47 11.17 6.29
N ALA A 89 -4.81 10.95 5.02
CA ALA A 89 -4.43 11.84 3.94
C ALA A 89 -5.00 13.26 4.13
N GLY A 90 -4.16 14.27 3.99
CA GLY A 90 -4.51 15.69 4.19
C GLY A 90 -4.83 16.08 5.64
N ARG A 91 -4.61 15.20 6.62
CA ARG A 91 -4.88 15.45 8.06
C ARG A 91 -3.64 15.32 8.95
N THR A 92 -2.45 15.22 8.37
CA THR A 92 -1.17 15.10 9.08
C THR A 92 -0.35 16.39 9.02
N ILE A 93 0.63 16.52 9.92
CA ILE A 93 1.50 17.72 9.99
C ILE A 93 2.47 17.79 8.81
N CYS A 94 3.00 16.64 8.38
CA CYS A 94 3.90 16.54 7.23
C CYS A 94 3.35 15.54 6.20
N ALA A 95 4.00 15.48 5.04
CA ALA A 95 3.60 14.64 3.91
C ALA A 95 3.84 13.13 4.12
N LEU A 96 4.45 12.69 5.24
CA LEU A 96 4.65 11.26 5.49
C LEU A 96 3.32 10.51 5.60
N GLY A 97 2.29 11.14 6.17
CA GLY A 97 0.95 10.55 6.24
C GLY A 97 0.35 10.28 4.85
N ASP A 98 0.45 11.27 3.95
CA ASP A 98 0.02 11.13 2.56
C ASP A 98 0.84 10.05 1.84
N ALA A 99 2.16 10.05 2.04
CA ALA A 99 3.07 9.07 1.46
C ALA A 99 2.79 7.63 1.94
N ALA A 100 2.26 7.45 3.14
CA ALA A 100 1.82 6.14 3.64
C ALA A 100 0.43 5.73 3.11
N ALA A 101 -0.48 6.69 2.93
CA ALA A 101 -1.87 6.43 2.53
C ALA A 101 -2.03 6.21 1.01
N TRP A 102 -1.34 6.98 0.17
CA TRP A 102 -1.49 6.91 -1.29
C TRP A 102 -1.07 5.56 -1.90
N PRO A 103 0.02 4.91 -1.46
CA PRO A 103 0.33 3.56 -1.93
C PRO A 103 -0.80 2.56 -1.65
N VAL A 104 -1.40 2.59 -0.47
CA VAL A 104 -2.53 1.69 -0.15
C VAL A 104 -3.70 1.91 -1.09
N GLN A 105 -4.08 3.17 -1.34
CA GLN A 105 -5.15 3.51 -2.30
C GLN A 105 -4.81 3.05 -3.73
N GLY A 106 -3.57 3.27 -4.17
CA GLY A 106 -3.12 2.86 -5.50
C GLY A 106 -3.10 1.34 -5.66
N PHE A 107 -2.60 0.61 -4.66
CA PHE A 107 -2.55 -0.84 -4.68
C PHE A 107 -3.95 -1.45 -4.68
N LEU A 108 -4.86 -0.96 -3.83
CA LEU A 108 -6.25 -1.42 -3.85
C LEU A 108 -6.97 -1.08 -5.16
N LYS A 109 -6.64 0.05 -5.80
CA LYS A 109 -7.22 0.40 -7.10
C LYS A 109 -6.79 -0.56 -8.22
N HIS A 110 -5.53 -0.98 -8.23
CA HIS A 110 -4.94 -1.73 -9.35
C HIS A 110 -4.87 -3.25 -9.11
N TYR A 111 -4.76 -3.69 -7.86
CA TYR A 111 -4.51 -5.08 -7.48
C TYR A 111 -5.58 -5.65 -6.54
N ARG A 112 -6.79 -5.07 -6.50
CA ARG A 112 -7.91 -5.52 -5.65
C ARG A 112 -8.11 -7.04 -5.65
N ALA A 113 -8.05 -7.66 -6.83
CA ALA A 113 -8.23 -9.10 -6.99
C ALA A 113 -7.20 -9.93 -6.21
N GLU A 114 -5.97 -9.43 -6.05
CA GLU A 114 -4.94 -10.12 -5.23
C GLU A 114 -5.30 -10.08 -3.74
N PHE A 115 -5.80 -8.94 -3.25
CA PHE A 115 -6.28 -8.83 -1.85
C PHE A 115 -7.47 -9.74 -1.60
N GLU A 116 -8.44 -9.77 -2.53
CA GLU A 116 -9.60 -10.66 -2.48
C GLU A 116 -9.16 -12.13 -2.43
N TYR A 117 -8.19 -12.52 -3.27
CA TYR A 117 -7.65 -13.88 -3.26
C TYR A 117 -7.03 -14.25 -1.91
N HIS A 118 -6.21 -13.38 -1.31
CA HIS A 118 -5.64 -13.61 0.02
C HIS A 118 -6.74 -13.77 1.09
N ILE A 119 -7.79 -12.95 1.03
CA ILE A 119 -8.91 -12.99 1.97
C ILE A 119 -9.72 -14.29 1.82
N GLU A 120 -10.02 -14.71 0.61
CA GLU A 120 -10.86 -15.89 0.33
C GLU A 120 -10.11 -17.20 0.55
N HIS A 121 -8.87 -17.29 0.05
CA HIS A 121 -8.09 -18.52 0.00
C HIS A 121 -7.09 -18.65 1.15
N LYS A 122 -6.96 -17.60 1.97
CA LYS A 122 -6.12 -17.56 3.18
C LYS A 122 -4.63 -17.86 2.87
N ARG A 123 -4.18 -17.49 1.66
CA ARG A 123 -2.82 -17.73 1.16
C ARG A 123 -2.45 -16.76 0.04
N CYS A 124 -1.14 -16.64 -0.21
CA CYS A 124 -0.61 -15.90 -1.34
C CYS A 124 -0.94 -16.55 -2.70
N LEU A 125 -1.22 -15.72 -3.72
CA LEU A 125 -1.40 -16.18 -5.09
C LEU A 125 -0.08 -16.53 -5.79
N VAL A 126 1.01 -15.86 -5.41
CA VAL A 126 2.34 -16.10 -5.97
C VAL A 126 3.06 -17.10 -5.08
N GLN A 127 3.41 -18.26 -5.66
CA GLN A 127 4.24 -19.26 -4.99
C GLN A 127 5.67 -18.70 -4.91
N GLY A 128 6.20 -18.57 -3.70
CA GLY A 128 7.57 -18.09 -3.51
C GLY A 128 8.58 -19.00 -4.22
N ILE A 129 9.64 -18.41 -4.76
CA ILE A 129 10.77 -19.11 -5.43
C ILE A 129 11.64 -19.90 -4.41
N GLY A 130 11.05 -20.46 -3.35
CA GLY A 130 11.76 -21.12 -2.26
C GLY A 130 10.91 -22.02 -1.36
N GLU A 131 9.65 -22.29 -1.72
CA GLU A 131 8.81 -23.27 -1.03
C GLU A 131 8.60 -24.50 -1.94
N GLN A 132 9.66 -25.29 -2.10
CA GLN A 132 9.63 -26.69 -2.56
C GLN A 132 10.45 -27.55 -1.59
#